data_AF-A0A5S4YT08-F1
#
_entry.id   AF-A0A5S4YT08-F1
#
_cell.length_a   1.000
_cell.length_b   1.000
_cell.length_c   1.000
_cell.angle_alpha   90.00
_cell.angle_beta   90.00
_cell.angle_gamma   90.00
#
_symmetry.space_group_name_H-M   'P 1'
#
loop_
_entity.id
_entity.type
_entity.pdbx_description
1 polymer ?
#
loop_
_entity_poly.entity_id
_entity_poly.type
_entity_poly.pdbx_seq_one_letter_code
_entity_poly.pdbx_strand_id
1 'polypeptide(L)' 'MPDLDFIRGEIEQMRIQVGRQRKEILGLQRAGIGTASAEALLSRMQARIDDLCAQRDALKKSQPHHNQGKALGGRKW' A
#
# COMPACT_ATOMS: atom_id res chain seq x y z
N MET A 1 -14.89 -6.63 -9.94
CA MET A 1 -14.31 -5.78 -8.87
C MET A 1 -12.85 -6.15 -8.72
N PRO A 2 -11.94 -5.21 -8.42
CA PRO A 2 -10.55 -5.55 -8.09
C PRO A 2 -10.52 -6.51 -6.91
N ASP A 3 -9.81 -7.63 -7.06
CA ASP A 3 -9.63 -8.62 -6.00
C ASP A 3 -8.57 -8.15 -4.99
N LEU A 4 -8.52 -8.75 -3.79
CA LEU A 4 -7.52 -8.43 -2.77
C LEU A 4 -6.10 -8.58 -3.29
N ASP A 5 -5.84 -9.56 -4.15
CA ASP A 5 -4.50 -9.79 -4.69
C ASP A 5 -4.10 -8.69 -5.70
N PHE A 6 -5.06 -8.18 -6.47
CA PHE A 6 -4.84 -7.01 -7.33
C PHE A 6 -4.47 -5.78 -6.48
N ILE A 7 -5.23 -5.49 -5.42
CA ILE A 7 -4.96 -4.33 -4.54
C ILE A 7 -3.60 -4.48 -3.85
N ARG A 8 -3.23 -5.69 -3.41
CA ARG A 8 -1.90 -5.96 -2.84
C ARG A 8 -0.79 -5.70 -3.84
N GLY A 9 -0.94 -6.18 -5.09
CA GLY A 9 0.01 -5.95 -6.16
C GLY A 9 0.19 -4.46 -6.47
N GLU A 10 -0.91 -3.71 -6.56
CA GLU A 10 -0.87 -2.26 -6.77
C GLU A 10 -0.13 -1.52 -5.63
N ILE A 11 -0.41 -1.88 -4.36
CA ILE A 11 0.30 -1.29 -3.21
C ILE A 11 1.81 -1.56 -3.31
N GLU A 12 2.21 -2.78 -3.66
CA GLU A 12 3.62 -3.15 -3.80
C GLU A 12 4.29 -2.36 -4.93
N GLN A 13 3.67 -2.32 -6.12
CA GLN A 13 4.19 -1.55 -7.25
C GLN A 13 4.34 -0.07 -6.91
N MET A 14 3.34 0.53 -6.25
CA MET A 14 3.44 1.94 -5.87
C MET A 14 4.51 2.20 -4.82
N ARG A 15 4.73 1.28 -3.86
CA ARG A 15 5.84 1.41 -2.90
C ARG A 15 7.20 1.42 -3.58
N ILE A 16 7.37 0.59 -4.62
CA ILE A 16 8.58 0.59 -5.45
C ILE A 16 8.75 1.95 -6.13
N GLN A 17 7.68 2.48 -6.74
CA GLN A 17 7.72 3.79 -7.40
C GLN A 17 8.04 4.93 -6.41
N VAL A 18 7.43 4.92 -5.22
CA VAL A 18 7.74 5.88 -4.14
C VAL A 18 9.23 5.81 -3.75
N GLY A 19 9.78 4.60 -3.64
CA GLY A 19 11.21 4.41 -3.37
C GLY A 19 12.11 5.00 -4.46
N ARG A 20 11.72 4.87 -5.74
CA ARG A 20 12.44 5.48 -6.87
C ARG A 20 12.34 7.01 -6.84
N GLN A 21 11.14 7.55 -6.62
CA GLN A 21 10.91 9.00 -6.54
C GLN A 21 11.73 9.65 -5.42
N ARG A 22 11.84 8.99 -4.26
CA ARG A 22 12.69 9.46 -3.15
C ARG A 22 14.17 9.52 -3.53
N LYS A 23 14.67 8.55 -4.30
CA LYS A 23 16.07 8.57 -4.79
C LYS A 23 16.30 9.69 -5.79
N GLU A 24 15.34 9.94 -6.67
CA GLU A 24 15.39 11.05 -7.63
C GLU A 24 15.41 12.40 -6.91
N ILE A 25 14.51 12.62 -5.94
CA ILE A 25 14.50 13.83 -5.11
C ILE A 25 15.85 14.04 -4.43
N LEU A 26 16.44 13.00 -3.84
CA LEU A 26 17.76 13.10 -3.22
C LEU A 26 18.86 13.50 -4.22
N GLY A 27 18.79 12.98 -5.46
CA GLY A 27 19.70 13.36 -6.53
C GLY A 27 19.56 14.83 -6.92
N LEU A 28 18.33 15.31 -7.09
CA LEU A 28 18.02 16.71 -7.41
C LEU A 28 18.48 17.65 -6.29
N GLN A 29 18.21 17.31 -5.02
CA GLN A 29 18.67 18.07 -3.86
C GLN A 29 20.20 18.19 -3.80
N ARG A 30 20.92 17.10 -4.07
CA ARG A 30 22.39 17.12 -4.13
C ARG A 30 22.93 17.97 -5.27
N ALA A 31 22.19 18.08 -6.37
CA ALA A 31 22.51 18.97 -7.48
C ALA A 31 22.09 20.43 -7.24
N GLY A 32 21.47 20.75 -6.10
CA GLY A 32 20.95 22.09 -5.81
C GLY A 32 19.72 22.47 -6.64
N ILE A 33 19.05 21.50 -7.26
CA ILE A 33 17.85 21.71 -8.07
C ILE A 33 16.62 21.72 -7.16
N GLY A 34 15.71 22.67 -7.36
CA GLY A 34 14.47 22.75 -6.59
C GLY A 34 13.60 21.50 -6.77
N THR A 35 13.17 20.88 -5.66
CA THR A 35 12.44 19.61 -5.64
C THR A 35 10.94 19.72 -5.36
N ALA A 36 10.40 20.94 -5.29
CA ALA A 36 9.00 21.17 -4.90
C ALA A 36 7.97 20.37 -5.72
N SER A 37 8.16 20.26 -7.03
CA SER A 37 7.26 19.49 -7.91
C SER A 37 7.36 17.98 -7.66
N ALA A 38 8.59 17.47 -7.46
CA ALA A 38 8.84 16.06 -7.18
C ALA A 38 8.33 15.65 -5.79
N GLU A 39 8.43 16.54 -4.80
CA GLU A 39 7.86 16.34 -3.47
C GLU A 39 6.32 16.34 -3.48
N ALA A 40 5.70 17.23 -4.27
CA ALA A 40 4.25 17.22 -4.48
C ALA A 40 3.76 15.92 -5.14
N LEU A 41 4.49 15.41 -6.14
CA LEU A 41 4.21 14.09 -6.74
C LEU A 41 4.33 12.98 -5.70
N LEU A 42 5.42 12.97 -4.94
CA LEU A 42 5.67 11.97 -3.89
C LEU A 42 4.54 11.95 -2.84
N SER A 43 4.02 13.12 -2.47
CA SER A 43 2.87 13.24 -1.56
C SER A 43 1.60 12.61 -2.15
N ARG A 44 1.29 12.89 -3.43
CA ARG A 44 0.13 12.29 -4.12
C ARG A 44 0.24 10.77 -4.23
N MET A 45 1.44 10.26 -4.50
CA MET A 45 1.68 8.81 -4.54
C MET A 45 1.42 8.17 -3.17
N GLN A 46 1.85 8.81 -2.08
CA GLN A 46 1.61 8.31 -0.72
C GLN A 46 0.12 8.32 -0.38
N ALA A 47 -0.60 9.41 -0.67
CA ALA A 47 -2.05 9.47 -0.48
C ALA A 47 -2.77 8.33 -1.23
N ARG A 48 -2.33 8.02 -2.45
CA ARG A 48 -2.89 6.90 -3.22
C ARG A 48 -2.58 5.53 -2.58
N ILE A 49 -1.43 5.34 -1.92
CA ILE A 49 -1.13 4.12 -1.16
C ILE A 49 -2.11 3.98 0.01
N ASP A 50 -2.37 5.08 0.71
CA ASP A 50 -3.29 5.11 1.85
C ASP A 50 -4.71 4.75 1.42
N ASP A 51 -5.18 5.29 0.29
CA ASP A 51 -6.46 4.93 -0.31
C ASP A 51 -6.56 3.43 -0.67
N LEU A 52 -5.49 2.87 -1.25
CA LEU A 52 -5.43 1.43 -1.58
C LEU A 52 -5.42 0.57 -0.31
N CYS A 53 -4.74 1.02 0.75
CA CYS A 53 -4.76 0.34 2.05
C CYS A 53 -6.17 0.35 2.65
N ALA A 54 -6.86 1.49 2.61
CA ALA A 54 -8.24 1.59 3.07
C ALA A 54 -9.19 0.68 2.28
N GLN A 55 -9.04 0.63 0.95
CA GLN A 55 -9.81 -0.27 0.08
C GLN A 55 -9.54 -1.74 0.40
N ARG A 56 -8.27 -2.13 0.59
CA ARG A 56 -7.89 -3.49 1.01
C ARG A 56 -8.57 -3.86 2.32
N ASP A 57 -8.58 -2.95 3.29
CA ASP A 57 -9.11 -3.23 4.62
C ASP A 57 -10.65 -3.28 4.61
N ALA A 58 -11.30 -2.47 3.78
CA ALA A 58 -12.73 -2.58 3.50
C ALA A 58 -13.08 -3.92 2.84
N LEU A 59 -12.32 -4.33 1.82
CA LEU A 59 -12.54 -5.59 1.11
C LEU A 59 -12.30 -6.81 1.99
N LYS A 60 -11.29 -6.75 2.88
CA LYS A 60 -11.07 -7.79 3.90
C LYS A 60 -12.24 -7.91 4.88
N LYS A 61 -12.87 -6.79 5.26
CA LYS A 61 -14.04 -6.79 6.16
C LYS A 61 -15.30 -7.31 5.45
N SER A 62 -15.44 -7.03 4.16
CA SER A 62 -16.61 -7.47 3.37
C SER A 62 -16.54 -8.92 2.93
N GLN A 63 -15.34 -9.53 2.90
CA GLN A 63 -15.24 -10.96 2.65
C GLN A 63 -15.76 -11.74 3.88
N PRO A 64 -16.83 -12.54 3.74
CA PRO A 64 -17.30 -13.38 4.82
C PRO A 64 -16.16 -14.34 5.16
N HIS A 65 -15.63 -14.20 6.38
CA HIS A 65 -14.69 -15.10 7.05
C HIS A 65 -14.42 -16.42 6.28
N HIS A 66 -13.33 -16.49 5.51
CA HIS A 66 -12.64 -17.75 5.23
C HIS A 66 -12.08 -18.41 6.52
N ASN A 67 -12.42 -17.84 7.69
CA ASN A 67 -12.15 -18.36 9.02
C ASN A 67 -13.43 -18.88 9.71
N GLN A 68 -14.49 -19.23 8.98
CA GLN A 68 -15.51 -20.15 9.52
C GLN A 68 -15.03 -21.58 9.34
N GLY A 69 -14.19 -22.07 10.27
CA GLY A 69 -13.78 -23.48 10.23
C GLY A 69 -12.48 -23.88 10.89
N LYS A 70 -11.98 -23.18 11.91
CA LYS A 70 -11.13 -23.84 12.92
C LYS A 70 -11.63 -23.44 14.30
N ALA A 71 -12.74 -24.05 14.69
CA ALA A 71 -12.99 -24.28 16.10
C ALA A 71 -11.72 -24.95 16.65
N LEU A 72 -11.02 -24.27 17.56
CA LEU A 72 -9.96 -24.87 18.34
C LEU A 72 -10.62 -26.01 19.12
N GLY A 73 -10.55 -27.23 18.55
CA GLY A 73 -11.09 -28.44 19.15
C GLY A 73 -10.65 -28.49 20.60
N GLY A 74 -11.64 -28.51 21.50
CA GLY A 74 -11.42 -28.42 22.92
C GLY A 74 -10.42 -29.46 23.38
N ARG A 75 -9.41 -29.01 24.14
CA ARG A 75 -8.60 -29.91 24.95
C ARG A 75 -9.54 -30.59 25.96
N LYS A 76 -9.86 -31.86 25.73
CA LYS A 76 -10.38 -32.75 26.76
C LYS A 76 -9.25 -33.04 27.73
N TRP A 77 -9.49 -32.72 29.01
CA TRP A 77 -8.72 -33.20 30.15
C TRP A 77 -9.07 -34.67 30.43
#